data_AF-W5IHE6-F1
#
_entry.id   AF-W5IHE6-F1
#
_cell.length_a   1.000
_cell.length_b   1.000
_cell.length_c   1.000
_cell.angle_alpha   90.00
_cell.angle_beta   90.00
_cell.angle_gamma   90.00
#
_symmetry.space_group_name_H-M   'P 1'
#
loop_
_entity.id
_entity.type
_entity.pdbx_description
1 polymer ?
#
loop_
_entity_poly.entity_id
_entity_poly.type
_entity_poly.pdbx_seq_one_letter_code
_entity_poly.pdbx_strand_id
1 'polypeptide(L)'
;MTSSHNLSDYDPDPAQSGYAQRLQGDINDADRRIRMYNSQLSEAKKRLIHLHSMQDSLGRFHAQFDEDQNNRCKALSDLRAIGMDSKTVRGYVEAMTAHVNGNLATSVTDNFSASQRKISHAIEEARMQVDHLTRMISLAQSEKAQLQEKMSSQEDQ
;
A
#
# COMPACT_ATOMS: atom_id res chain seq x y z
N MET A 1 -61.36 16.40 -52.26
CA MET A 1 -60.13 15.65 -52.55
C MET A 1 -58.94 16.54 -52.22
N THR A 2 -58.30 16.32 -51.09
CA THR A 2 -56.90 16.73 -50.84
C THR A 2 -56.35 15.81 -49.76
N SER A 3 -55.35 15.02 -50.15
CA SER A 3 -54.73 13.96 -49.36
C SER A 3 -54.05 14.49 -48.11
N SER A 4 -54.35 13.87 -46.98
CA SER A 4 -53.46 13.85 -45.81
C SER A 4 -52.24 13.00 -46.17
N HIS A 5 -51.07 13.64 -46.31
CA HIS A 5 -49.79 12.94 -46.35
C HIS A 5 -49.55 12.36 -44.96
N ASN A 6 -49.63 11.03 -44.86
CA ASN A 6 -49.32 10.30 -43.64
C ASN A 6 -47.84 10.48 -43.32
N LEU A 7 -47.58 10.68 -42.03
CA LEU A 7 -46.27 10.73 -41.40
C LEU A 7 -45.42 9.54 -41.86
N SER A 8 -44.18 9.85 -42.21
CA SER A 8 -43.10 8.90 -42.42
C SER A 8 -42.95 8.03 -41.18
N ASP A 9 -43.32 6.74 -41.29
CA ASP A 9 -42.90 5.68 -40.37
C ASP A 9 -41.37 5.53 -40.49
N TYR A 10 -40.66 6.28 -39.64
CA TYR A 10 -39.24 6.06 -39.40
C TYR A 10 -39.11 4.84 -38.49
N ASP A 11 -39.07 3.65 -39.07
CA ASP A 11 -38.69 2.44 -38.36
C ASP A 11 -37.16 2.50 -38.14
N PRO A 12 -36.67 2.65 -36.90
CA PRO A 12 -35.23 2.67 -36.65
C PRO A 12 -34.64 1.31 -37.03
N ASP A 13 -33.58 1.33 -37.84
CA ASP A 13 -32.93 0.13 -38.36
C ASP A 13 -32.46 -0.78 -37.19
N PRO A 14 -32.93 -2.03 -37.10
CA PRO A 14 -32.58 -2.95 -36.00
C PRO A 14 -31.06 -3.17 -35.86
N ALA A 15 -30.28 -2.94 -36.92
CA ALA A 15 -28.82 -2.98 -36.87
C ALA A 15 -28.21 -1.85 -36.01
N GLN A 16 -28.80 -0.66 -36.02
CA GLN A 16 -28.35 0.48 -35.21
C GLN A 16 -28.70 0.28 -33.73
N SER A 17 -29.89 -0.26 -33.44
CA SER A 17 -30.33 -0.61 -32.08
C SER A 17 -29.40 -1.64 -31.42
N GLY A 18 -29.01 -2.68 -32.16
CA GLY A 18 -28.09 -3.71 -31.65
C GLY A 18 -26.66 -3.21 -31.38
N TYR A 19 -26.21 -2.18 -32.10
CA TYR A 19 -24.88 -1.59 -31.91
C TYR A 19 -24.85 -0.62 -30.71
N ALA A 20 -25.86 0.24 -30.56
CA ALA A 20 -25.99 1.11 -29.37
C ALA A 20 -26.07 0.28 -28.08
N GLN A 21 -26.79 -0.84 -28.11
CA GLN A 21 -26.89 -1.74 -26.96
C GLN A 21 -25.55 -2.40 -26.60
N ARG A 22 -24.68 -2.67 -27.59
CA ARG A 22 -23.31 -3.17 -27.36
C ARG A 22 -22.44 -2.09 -26.72
N LEU A 23 -22.45 -0.87 -27.25
CA LEU A 23 -21.71 0.26 -26.66
C LEU A 23 -22.11 0.51 -25.21
N GLN A 24 -23.41 0.47 -24.91
CA GLN A 24 -23.91 0.60 -23.54
C GLN A 24 -23.44 -0.56 -22.63
N GLY A 25 -23.33 -1.78 -23.17
CA GLY A 25 -22.71 -2.92 -22.50
C GLY A 25 -21.25 -2.66 -22.14
N ASP A 26 -20.46 -2.20 -23.10
CA ASP A 26 -19.03 -1.92 -22.92
C ASP A 26 -18.79 -0.78 -21.91
N ILE A 27 -19.63 0.26 -21.93
CA ILE A 27 -19.61 1.35 -20.93
C ILE A 27 -19.88 0.80 -19.52
N ASN A 28 -20.89 -0.07 -19.38
CA ASN A 28 -21.22 -0.69 -18.10
C ASN A 28 -20.08 -1.58 -17.58
N ASP A 29 -19.37 -2.28 -18.48
CA ASP A 29 -18.18 -3.05 -18.14
C ASP A 29 -17.00 -2.19 -17.71
N ALA A 30 -16.75 -1.07 -18.40
CA ALA A 30 -15.76 -0.09 -17.97
C ALA A 30 -16.09 0.45 -16.57
N ASP A 31 -17.36 0.77 -16.29
CA ASP A 31 -17.80 1.22 -14.97
C ASP A 31 -17.60 0.16 -13.87
N ARG A 32 -17.91 -1.11 -14.16
CA ARG A 32 -17.63 -2.21 -13.24
C ARG A 32 -16.14 -2.31 -12.92
N ARG A 33 -15.28 -2.25 -13.94
CA ARG A 33 -13.81 -2.26 -13.78
C ARG A 33 -13.33 -1.08 -12.94
N ILE A 34 -13.80 0.14 -13.21
CA ILE A 34 -13.44 1.35 -12.45
C ILE A 34 -13.81 1.19 -10.96
N ARG A 35 -15.02 0.71 -10.64
CA ARG A 35 -15.44 0.51 -9.25
C ARG A 35 -14.58 -0.54 -8.54
N MET A 36 -14.28 -1.65 -9.22
CA MET A 36 -13.42 -2.71 -8.69
C MET A 36 -12.01 -2.18 -8.39
N TYR A 37 -11.36 -1.50 -9.34
CA TYR A 37 -10.03 -0.96 -9.13
C TYR A 37 -9.99 0.12 -8.05
N ASN A 38 -11.03 0.96 -7.94
CA ASN A 38 -11.12 1.95 -6.86
C ASN A 38 -11.21 1.30 -5.47
N SER A 39 -11.98 0.22 -5.34
CA SER A 39 -12.06 -0.54 -4.10
C SER A 39 -10.70 -1.14 -3.72
N GLN A 40 -10.02 -1.77 -4.68
CA GLN A 40 -8.68 -2.31 -4.48
C GLN A 40 -7.65 -1.22 -4.16
N LEU A 41 -7.76 -0.04 -4.78
CA LEU A 41 -6.88 1.10 -4.54
C LEU A 41 -7.05 1.64 -3.12
N SER A 42 -8.29 1.73 -2.64
CA SER A 42 -8.58 2.12 -1.26
C SER A 42 -7.92 1.17 -0.27
N GLU A 43 -8.04 -0.14 -0.50
CA GLU A 43 -7.43 -1.15 0.36
C GLU A 43 -5.89 -1.12 0.32
N ALA A 44 -5.30 -0.99 -0.86
CA ALA A 44 -3.85 -0.83 -1.02
C ALA A 44 -3.33 0.42 -0.29
N LYS A 45 -4.05 1.55 -0.36
CA LYS A 45 -3.71 2.77 0.39
C LYS A 45 -3.80 2.58 1.90
N LYS A 46 -4.84 1.90 2.42
CA LYS A 46 -4.94 1.57 3.85
C LYS A 46 -3.79 0.69 4.30
N ARG A 47 -3.45 -0.34 3.50
CA ARG A 47 -2.29 -1.20 3.76
C ARG A 47 -0.99 -0.39 3.83
N LEU A 48 -0.79 0.55 2.90
CA LEU A 48 0.39 1.41 2.88
C LEU A 48 0.51 2.28 4.14
N ILE A 49 -0.60 2.89 4.58
CA ILE A 49 -0.65 3.67 5.84
C ILE A 49 -0.29 2.77 7.03
N HIS A 50 -0.84 1.57 7.09
CA HIS A 50 -0.55 0.62 8.16
C HIS A 50 0.93 0.21 8.18
N LEU A 51 1.52 -0.08 7.02
CA LEU A 51 2.93 -0.44 6.90
C LEU A 51 3.86 0.71 7.34
N HIS A 52 3.54 1.96 7.00
CA HIS A 52 4.27 3.12 7.50
C HIS A 52 4.17 3.25 9.03
N SER A 53 2.98 3.04 9.60
CA SER A 53 2.81 3.02 11.06
C SER A 53 3.64 1.92 11.74
N MET A 54 3.71 0.73 11.13
CA MET A 54 4.58 -0.37 11.60
C MET A 54 6.07 0.01 11.51
N GLN A 55 6.50 0.65 10.42
CA GLN A 55 7.87 1.11 10.25
C GLN A 55 8.26 2.11 11.35
N ASP A 56 7.38 3.07 11.64
CA ASP A 56 7.60 4.07 12.69
C ASP A 56 7.65 3.41 14.08
N SER A 57 6.76 2.45 14.34
CA SER A 57 6.76 1.70 15.60
C SER A 57 8.03 0.87 15.78
N LEU A 58 8.50 0.22 14.71
CA LEU A 58 9.75 -0.52 14.73
C LEU A 58 10.94 0.40 14.98
N GLY A 59 10.96 1.58 14.36
CA GLY A 59 11.99 2.60 14.58
C GLY A 59 12.03 3.10 16.02
N ARG A 60 10.88 3.38 16.64
CA ARG A 60 10.81 3.76 18.06
C ARG A 60 11.31 2.64 18.97
N PHE A 61 10.89 1.40 18.71
CA PHE A 61 11.33 0.25 19.50
C PHE A 61 12.84 0.01 19.38
N HIS A 62 13.42 0.18 18.19
CA HIS A 62 14.87 0.09 17.98
C HIS A 62 15.63 1.16 18.76
N ALA A 63 15.19 2.43 18.67
CA ALA A 63 15.82 3.52 19.39
C ALA A 63 15.78 3.31 20.91
N GLN A 64 14.64 2.84 21.44
CA GLN A 64 14.51 2.53 22.86
C GLN A 64 15.41 1.36 23.28
N PHE A 65 15.51 0.31 22.45
CA PHE A 65 16.41 -0.80 22.71
C PHE A 65 17.88 -0.34 22.77
N ASP A 66 18.31 0.49 21.81
CA ASP A 66 19.68 1.03 21.78
C ASP A 66 19.97 1.91 23.00
N GLU A 67 19.01 2.73 23.43
CA GLU A 67 19.12 3.56 24.63
C GLU A 67 19.25 2.69 25.89
N ASP A 68 18.36 1.72 26.06
CA ASP A 68 18.39 0.78 27.20
C ASP A 68 19.71 -0.01 27.22
N GLN A 69 20.20 -0.43 26.06
CA GLN A 69 21.45 -1.15 25.92
C GLN A 69 22.64 -0.27 26.30
N ASN A 70 22.70 0.97 25.81
CA ASN A 70 23.72 1.94 26.18
C ASN A 70 23.71 2.24 27.70
N ASN A 71 22.52 2.39 28.28
CA ASN A 71 22.37 2.61 29.72
C ASN A 71 22.90 1.42 30.55
N ARG A 72 22.61 0.18 30.13
CA ARG A 72 23.15 -1.03 30.76
C ARG A 72 24.67 -1.10 30.67
N CYS A 73 25.23 -0.84 29.48
CA CYS A 73 26.69 -0.80 29.28
C CYS A 73 27.35 0.26 30.16
N LYS A 74 26.77 1.46 30.23
CA LYS A 74 27.27 2.54 31.08
C LYS A 74 27.23 2.16 32.56
N ALA A 75 26.11 1.63 33.04
CA ALA A 75 25.97 1.21 34.43
C ALA A 75 27.00 0.14 34.83
N LEU A 76 27.29 -0.82 33.94
CA LEU A 76 28.35 -1.81 34.17
C LEU A 76 29.75 -1.19 34.17
N SER A 77 30.01 -0.22 33.28
CA SER A 77 31.27 0.52 33.27
C SER A 77 31.47 1.33 34.56
N ASP A 78 30.44 2.04 35.02
CA ASP A 78 30.48 2.83 36.24
C ASP A 78 30.69 1.93 37.47
N LEU A 79 29.99 0.79 37.54
CA LEU A 79 30.17 -0.20 38.60
C LEU A 79 31.60 -0.77 38.61
N ARG A 80 32.19 -1.03 37.43
CA ARG A 80 33.57 -1.48 37.30
C ARG A 80 34.56 -0.45 37.84
N ALA A 81 34.33 0.82 37.53
CA ALA A 81 35.19 1.92 37.98
C ALA A 81 35.13 2.10 39.51
N ILE A 82 33.94 2.00 40.10
CA ILE A 82 33.75 2.17 41.56
C ILE A 82 34.27 0.95 42.34
N GLY A 83 34.04 -0.26 41.84
CA GLY A 83 34.34 -1.51 42.54
C GLY A 83 35.65 -2.19 42.12
N MET A 84 36.59 -1.46 41.53
CA MET A 84 37.81 -2.03 40.92
C MET A 84 38.61 -2.93 41.88
N ASP A 85 38.66 -2.56 43.16
CA ASP A 85 39.41 -3.28 44.20
C ASP A 85 38.65 -4.50 44.76
N SER A 86 37.35 -4.63 44.46
CA SER A 86 36.53 -5.76 44.91
C SER A 86 36.52 -6.88 43.88
N LYS A 87 37.08 -8.04 44.26
CA LYS A 87 37.06 -9.27 43.44
C LYS A 87 35.62 -9.70 43.10
N THR A 88 34.68 -9.53 44.04
CA THR A 88 33.27 -9.88 43.83
C THR A 88 32.61 -8.96 42.81
N VAL A 89 32.83 -7.64 42.90
CA VAL A 89 32.26 -6.69 41.95
C VAL A 89 32.84 -6.91 40.55
N ARG A 90 34.15 -7.19 40.46
CA ARG A 90 34.80 -7.51 39.18
C ARG A 90 34.20 -8.74 38.52
N GLY A 91 34.04 -9.84 39.26
CA GLY A 91 33.43 -11.07 38.74
C GLY A 91 31.97 -10.87 38.30
N TYR A 92 31.20 -10.08 39.05
CA TYR A 92 29.84 -9.72 38.66
C TYR A 92 29.81 -8.90 37.37
N VAL A 93 30.64 -7.86 37.24
CA VAL A 93 30.72 -7.02 36.04
C VAL A 93 31.11 -7.85 34.82
N GLU A 94 32.07 -8.76 34.95
CA GLU A 94 32.50 -9.65 33.85
C GLU A 94 31.36 -10.55 33.38
N ALA A 95 30.67 -11.21 34.31
CA ALA A 95 29.51 -12.05 34.00
C ALA A 95 28.38 -11.26 33.34
N MET A 96 28.05 -10.08 33.87
CA MET A 96 26.99 -9.24 33.33
C MET A 96 27.35 -8.60 31.99
N THR A 97 28.61 -8.27 31.76
CA THR A 97 29.10 -7.75 30.47
C THR A 97 28.91 -8.80 29.38
N ALA A 98 29.19 -10.07 29.67
CA ALA A 98 28.94 -11.17 28.74
C ALA A 98 27.44 -11.37 28.45
N HIS A 99 26.56 -11.08 29.41
CA HIS A 99 25.11 -11.12 29.19
C HIS A 99 24.59 -9.93 28.40
N VAL A 100 25.02 -8.71 28.75
CA VAL A 100 24.58 -7.48 28.10
C VAL A 100 25.08 -7.42 26.66
N ASN A 101 26.38 -7.70 26.43
CA ASN A 101 26.98 -7.67 25.10
C ASN A 101 26.95 -9.03 24.39
N GLY A 102 26.25 -10.01 24.96
CA GLY A 102 26.21 -11.36 24.43
C GLY A 102 25.39 -11.49 23.16
N ASN A 103 25.33 -12.71 22.64
CA ASN A 103 24.64 -13.09 21.41
C ASN A 103 23.18 -12.62 21.32
N LEU A 104 22.52 -12.37 22.47
CA LEU A 104 21.15 -11.88 22.53
C LEU A 104 21.02 -10.45 21.97
N ALA A 105 21.94 -9.54 22.29
CA ALA A 105 21.87 -8.16 21.81
C ALA A 105 22.08 -8.10 20.29
N THR A 106 23.09 -8.81 19.78
CA THR A 106 23.33 -8.95 18.33
C THR A 106 22.14 -9.58 17.63
N SER A 107 21.57 -10.65 18.19
CA SER A 107 20.39 -11.30 17.61
C SER A 107 19.17 -10.38 17.54
N VAL A 108 18.99 -9.51 18.55
CA VAL A 108 17.92 -8.52 18.54
C VAL A 108 18.14 -7.50 17.41
N THR A 109 19.34 -6.92 17.29
CA THR A 109 19.68 -5.97 16.21
C THR A 109 19.56 -6.59 14.80
N ASP A 110 19.95 -7.85 14.64
CA ASP A 110 19.80 -8.59 13.38
C ASP A 110 18.32 -8.79 13.01
N ASN A 111 17.51 -9.17 13.99
CA ASN A 111 16.07 -9.34 13.82
C ASN A 111 15.37 -8.01 13.49
N PHE A 112 15.80 -6.90 14.09
CA PHE A 112 15.36 -5.56 13.72
C PHE A 112 15.68 -5.26 12.25
N SER A 113 16.93 -5.46 11.85
CA SER A 113 17.38 -5.21 10.47
C SER A 113 16.64 -6.09 9.46
N ALA A 114 16.34 -7.34 9.81
CA ALA A 114 15.51 -8.23 9.00
C ALA A 114 14.06 -7.74 8.90
N SER A 115 13.46 -7.33 10.02
CA SER A 115 12.08 -6.83 10.06
C SER A 115 11.93 -5.51 9.30
N GLN A 116 12.90 -4.60 9.43
CA GLN A 116 12.94 -3.35 8.69
C GLN A 116 13.00 -3.61 7.17
N ARG A 117 13.87 -4.51 6.72
CA ARG A 117 13.94 -4.90 5.30
C ARG A 117 12.61 -5.45 4.79
N LYS A 118 11.95 -6.32 5.55
CA LYS A 118 10.63 -6.88 5.19
C LYS A 118 9.56 -5.80 5.08
N ILE A 119 9.50 -4.87 6.03
CA ILE A 119 8.53 -3.76 6.02
C ILE A 119 8.81 -2.84 4.83
N SER A 120 10.08 -2.46 4.59
CA SER A 120 10.45 -1.63 3.44
C SER A 120 10.09 -2.28 2.11
N HIS A 121 10.32 -3.59 1.97
CA HIS A 121 9.91 -4.33 0.77
C HIS A 121 8.38 -4.31 0.58
N ALA A 122 7.62 -4.59 1.64
CA ALA A 122 6.16 -4.58 1.60
C ALA A 122 5.59 -3.18 1.28
N ILE A 123 6.25 -2.11 1.74
CA ILE A 123 5.90 -0.72 1.41
C ILE A 123 6.08 -0.48 -0.09
N GLU A 124 7.20 -0.91 -0.66
CA GLU A 124 7.48 -0.74 -2.08
C GLU A 124 6.49 -1.51 -2.94
N GLU A 125 6.20 -2.77 -2.59
CA GLU A 125 5.14 -3.55 -3.24
C GLU A 125 3.78 -2.85 -3.20
N ALA A 126 3.38 -2.33 -2.04
CA ALA A 126 2.11 -1.62 -1.89
C ALA A 126 2.08 -0.32 -2.70
N ARG A 127 3.19 0.41 -2.81
CA ARG A 127 3.32 1.60 -3.67
C ARG A 127 3.16 1.24 -5.14
N MET A 128 3.86 0.22 -5.61
CA MET A 128 3.71 -0.26 -6.99
C MET A 128 2.28 -0.69 -7.30
N GLN A 129 1.59 -1.33 -6.34
CA GLN A 129 0.19 -1.70 -6.48
C GLN A 129 -0.72 -0.47 -6.58
N VAL A 130 -0.50 0.56 -5.74
CA VAL A 130 -1.23 1.84 -5.80
C VAL A 130 -1.04 2.51 -7.15
N ASP A 131 0.18 2.58 -7.66
CA ASP A 131 0.50 3.20 -8.95
C ASP A 131 -0.11 2.42 -10.13
N HIS A 132 -0.03 1.09 -10.08
CA HIS A 132 -0.66 0.23 -11.08
C HIS A 132 -2.18 0.44 -11.12
N LEU A 133 -2.86 0.36 -9.98
CA LEU A 133 -4.31 0.54 -9.90
C LEU A 133 -4.75 1.94 -10.33
N THR A 134 -3.98 2.97 -9.97
CA THR A 134 -4.24 4.35 -10.41
C THR A 134 -4.18 4.45 -11.93
N ARG A 135 -3.16 3.85 -12.58
CA ARG A 135 -3.08 3.79 -14.06
C ARG A 135 -4.26 3.02 -14.67
N MET A 136 -4.64 1.88 -14.10
CA MET A 136 -5.75 1.08 -14.61
C MET A 136 -7.09 1.83 -14.52
N ILE A 137 -7.30 2.62 -13.46
CA ILE A 137 -8.47 3.48 -13.33
C ILE A 137 -8.46 4.55 -14.43
N SER A 138 -7.34 5.25 -14.64
CA SER A 138 -7.24 6.28 -15.66
C SER A 138 -7.47 5.73 -17.08
N LEU A 139 -6.92 4.54 -17.39
CA LEU A 139 -7.15 3.87 -18.67
C LEU A 139 -8.63 3.52 -18.86
N ALA A 140 -9.26 2.90 -17.86
CA ALA A 140 -10.68 2.54 -17.94
C ALA A 140 -11.60 3.77 -18.02
N GLN A 141 -11.24 4.88 -17.35
CA GLN A 141 -11.96 6.15 -17.48
C GLN A 141 -11.83 6.74 -18.88
N SER A 142 -10.63 6.68 -19.48
CA SER A 142 -10.41 7.14 -20.85
C SER A 142 -11.18 6.28 -21.87
N GLU A 143 -11.15 4.95 -21.72
CA GLU A 143 -11.92 4.02 -22.54
C GLU A 143 -13.42 4.30 -22.45
N LYS A 144 -13.94 4.49 -21.23
CA LYS A 144 -15.33 4.86 -21.01
C LYS A 144 -15.69 6.18 -21.71
N ALA A 145 -14.86 7.22 -21.57
CA ALA A 145 -15.13 8.51 -22.19
C ALA A 145 -15.21 8.41 -23.72
N GLN A 146 -14.31 7.64 -24.35
CA GLN A 146 -14.35 7.39 -25.79
C GLN A 146 -15.61 6.62 -26.22
N LEU A 147 -16.05 5.64 -25.44
CA LEU A 147 -17.28 4.90 -25.72
C LEU A 147 -18.52 5.78 -25.58
N GLN A 148 -18.53 6.68 -24.58
CA GLN A 148 -19.61 7.65 -24.38
C GLN A 148 -19.69 8.65 -25.53
N GLU A 149 -18.55 9.19 -25.99
CA GLU A 149 -18.49 10.10 -27.14
C GLU A 149 -19.02 9.44 -28.43
N LYS A 150 -18.65 8.17 -28.65
CA LYS A 150 -19.17 7.37 -29.78
C LYS A 150 -20.68 7.15 -29.70
N MET A 151 -21.20 6.91 -28.50
CA MET A 151 -22.63 6.72 -28.27
C MET A 151 -23.42 8.00 -28.54
N SER A 152 -22.96 9.14 -28.01
CA SER A 152 -23.58 10.45 -28.28
C SER A 152 -23.55 10.81 -29.76
N SER A 153 -22.45 10.52 -30.46
CA SER A 153 -22.34 10.76 -31.91
C SER A 153 -23.29 9.91 -32.76
N GLN A 154 -23.85 8.82 -32.21
CA GLN A 154 -24.86 8.02 -32.88
C GLN A 154 -26.30 8.48 -32.62
N GLU A 155 -26.55 9.13 -31.48
CA GLU A 155 -27.87 9.69 -31.16
C GLU A 155 -28.17 10.95 -31.99
N ASP A 156 -27.14 11.61 -32.52
CA ASP A 156 -27.22 12.81 -33.37
C ASP A 156 -27.35 12.51 -34.89
N GLN A 157 -27.33 11.24 -35.33
CA GLN A 157 -27.44 10.81 -36.73
C GLN A 157 -28.81 10.20 -37.05
#